data_AF-A0A258BPZ2-F1
#
_entry.id   AF-A0A258BPZ2-F1
#
_cell.length_a   1.000
_cell.length_b   1.000
_cell.length_c   1.000
_cell.angle_alpha   90.00
_cell.angle_beta   90.00
_cell.angle_gamma   90.00
#
_symmetry.space_group_name_H-M   'P 1'
#
loop_
_entity.id
_entity.type
_entity.pdbx_description
1 polymer ?
#
loop_
_entity_poly.entity_id
_entity_poly.type
_entity_poly.pdbx_seq_one_letter_code
_entity_poly.pdbx_strand_id
1 'polypeptide(L)'
;TPVILTTSQLLTTGVDAPTCKNVALARVVGSMAEFKQIIGRGTRLREDYGKLWFNILDYTGTATEKFADPAFDGDPAAEITTEIDANGEVVATNEEQIETPSDDFGGDAGTTVLPPDEPEALPRKLYVDGGEVEVVAHLVYDLDSDGKRLTCRKLTDWTGEKVRTLFPTPAAFRAEWSIQDKRGAIIDALAERGIDLVALQIDAGRPDDDPFDLLCHLAWNAPLTTRTERAQRLRARDPDLFQRYSDEARVVIDALLEKYAATGPDQLSLPQALKVQPISDFGNPSEIARLFGGPQAMREAVAELTEALYAA
;
A
#
# COMPACT_ATOMS: atom_id res chain seq x y z
N THR A 1 -13.07 27.05 13.27
CA THR A 1 -13.01 26.21 12.06
C THR A 1 -11.56 26.06 11.64
N PRO A 2 -11.12 24.86 11.24
CA PRO A 2 -9.74 24.65 10.80
C PRO A 2 -9.45 25.47 9.53
N VAL A 3 -8.26 26.06 9.46
CA VAL A 3 -7.81 26.91 8.33
C VAL A 3 -6.89 26.13 7.39
N ILE A 4 -6.20 25.11 7.92
CA ILE A 4 -5.27 24.25 7.18
C ILE A 4 -5.71 22.80 7.36
N LEU A 5 -5.69 22.06 6.25
CA LEU A 5 -5.97 20.64 6.22
C LEU A 5 -4.78 19.94 5.56
N THR A 6 -4.16 19.02 6.28
CA THR A 6 -3.03 18.23 5.80
C THR A 6 -3.50 16.83 5.43
N THR A 7 -3.12 16.35 4.25
CA THR A 7 -3.47 15.00 3.79
C THR A 7 -2.29 14.36 3.07
N SER A 8 -2.11 13.05 3.23
CA SER A 8 -1.05 12.28 2.58
C SER A 8 -1.49 11.60 1.28
N GLN A 9 -2.80 11.49 1.01
CA GLN A 9 -3.41 11.13 -0.27
C GLN A 9 -4.59 12.07 -0.55
N LEU A 10 -5.22 12.00 -1.73
CA LEU A 10 -6.37 12.84 -2.10
C LEU A 10 -7.31 13.05 -0.90
N LEU A 11 -7.76 14.28 -0.64
CA LEU A 11 -8.85 14.52 0.33
C LEU A 11 -10.04 13.66 -0.12
N THR A 12 -10.23 12.50 0.50
CA THR A 12 -11.27 11.52 0.17
C THR A 12 -12.61 12.23 0.28
N THR A 13 -13.27 12.45 -0.86
CA THR A 13 -14.69 12.76 -1.18
C THR A 13 -15.67 13.28 -0.10
N GLY A 14 -15.21 13.86 1.01
CA GLY A 14 -16.04 14.26 2.15
C GLY A 14 -15.63 15.60 2.77
N VAL A 15 -14.52 16.20 2.32
CA VAL A 15 -14.18 17.59 2.68
C VAL A 15 -14.54 18.49 1.51
N ASP A 16 -15.77 19.00 1.54
CA ASP A 16 -16.20 20.04 0.62
C ASP A 16 -15.79 21.40 1.17
N ALA A 17 -14.70 21.95 0.64
CA ALA A 17 -14.17 23.26 0.99
C ALA A 17 -14.30 24.20 -0.22
N PRO A 18 -15.51 24.67 -0.58
CA PRO A 18 -15.74 25.51 -1.75
C PRO A 18 -15.03 26.88 -1.63
N THR A 19 -14.58 27.24 -0.43
CA THR A 19 -13.79 28.46 -0.15
C THR A 19 -12.27 28.21 -0.12
N CYS A 20 -11.77 27.07 -0.59
CA CYS A 20 -10.35 26.72 -0.57
C CYS A 20 -9.50 27.66 -1.45
N LYS A 21 -8.64 28.49 -0.84
CA LYS A 21 -7.81 29.47 -1.56
C LYS A 21 -6.37 29.04 -1.81
N ASN A 22 -5.88 27.99 -1.14
CA ASN A 22 -4.49 27.52 -1.27
C ASN A 22 -4.46 26.00 -1.34
N VAL A 23 -3.76 25.46 -2.33
CA VAL A 23 -3.47 24.03 -2.47
C VAL A 23 -1.95 23.86 -2.41
N ALA A 24 -1.45 23.21 -1.36
CA ALA A 24 -0.01 23.01 -1.18
C ALA A 24 0.38 21.55 -1.48
N LEU A 25 1.35 21.37 -2.39
CA LEU A 25 1.94 20.09 -2.76
C LEU A 25 3.26 19.92 -2.00
N ALA A 26 3.23 19.07 -0.97
CA ALA A 26 4.42 18.72 -0.17
C ALA A 26 4.81 17.24 -0.35
N ARG A 27 4.34 16.60 -1.43
CA ARG A 27 4.64 15.20 -1.77
C ARG A 27 4.72 15.01 -3.28
N VAL A 28 5.53 14.05 -3.72
CA VAL A 28 5.62 13.68 -5.15
C VAL A 28 4.25 13.16 -5.63
N VAL A 29 3.80 13.73 -6.75
CA VAL A 29 2.56 13.33 -7.44
C VAL A 29 2.90 12.26 -8.47
N GLY A 30 2.19 11.12 -8.43
CA GLY A 30 2.57 9.93 -9.21
C GLY A 30 1.94 9.86 -10.59
N SER A 31 0.90 10.65 -10.86
CA SER A 31 0.19 10.65 -12.14
C SER A 31 -0.52 11.97 -12.44
N MET A 32 -0.76 12.21 -13.74
CA MET A 32 -1.54 13.36 -14.21
C MET A 32 -2.96 13.37 -13.62
N ALA A 33 -3.62 12.20 -13.55
CA ALA A 33 -4.97 12.10 -12.99
C ALA A 33 -5.01 12.51 -11.51
N GLU A 34 -4.02 12.08 -10.72
CA GLU A 34 -3.89 12.48 -9.31
C GLU A 34 -3.66 14.00 -9.19
N PHE A 35 -2.77 14.56 -10.02
CA PHE A 35 -2.51 16.02 -10.05
C PHE A 35 -3.79 16.83 -10.30
N LYS A 36 -4.53 16.49 -11.37
CA LYS A 36 -5.79 17.16 -11.75
C LYS A 36 -6.85 17.06 -10.65
N GLN A 37 -6.94 15.89 -9.99
CA GLN A 37 -7.85 15.70 -8.88
C GLN A 37 -7.50 16.53 -7.63
N ILE A 38 -6.19 16.80 -7.40
CA ILE A 38 -5.71 17.65 -6.31
C ILE A 38 -6.03 19.12 -6.60
N ILE A 39 -5.59 19.66 -7.74
CA ILE A 39 -5.82 21.07 -8.09
C ILE A 39 -7.30 21.39 -8.29
N GLY A 40 -8.09 20.41 -8.77
CA GLY A 40 -9.54 20.51 -8.93
C GLY A 40 -10.31 20.78 -7.62
N ARG A 41 -9.66 20.66 -6.46
CA ARG A 41 -10.24 21.08 -5.17
C ARG A 41 -10.26 22.59 -5.00
N GLY A 42 -9.36 23.31 -5.67
CA GLY A 42 -9.25 24.77 -5.64
C GLY A 42 -10.07 25.49 -6.72
N THR A 43 -10.54 24.80 -7.77
CA THR A 43 -11.12 25.44 -8.96
C THR A 43 -12.54 25.99 -8.77
N ARG A 44 -13.28 25.57 -7.73
CA ARG A 44 -14.66 26.04 -7.49
C ARG A 44 -14.71 27.52 -7.12
N LEU A 45 -15.58 28.29 -7.76
CA LEU A 45 -15.78 29.72 -7.45
C LEU A 45 -16.81 29.93 -6.34
N ARG A 46 -16.59 30.94 -5.49
CA ARG A 46 -17.53 31.41 -4.47
C ARG A 46 -17.41 32.92 -4.32
N GLU A 47 -18.07 33.65 -5.22
CA GLU A 47 -18.05 35.12 -5.25
C GLU A 47 -18.60 35.74 -3.95
N ASP A 48 -19.68 35.16 -3.41
CA ASP A 48 -20.31 35.57 -2.14
C ASP A 48 -19.35 35.56 -0.94
N TYR A 49 -18.24 34.81 -1.03
CA TYR A 49 -17.20 34.68 -0.01
C TYR A 49 -15.85 35.25 -0.47
N GLY A 50 -15.84 36.02 -1.56
CA GLY A 50 -14.62 36.65 -2.10
C GLY A 50 -13.58 35.63 -2.57
N LYS A 51 -14.02 34.49 -3.14
CA LYS A 51 -13.14 33.51 -3.78
C LYS A 51 -13.34 33.54 -5.29
N LEU A 52 -12.41 34.22 -5.96
CA LEU A 52 -12.34 34.36 -7.42
C LEU A 52 -11.18 33.57 -8.04
N TRP A 53 -10.19 33.19 -7.22
CA TRP A 53 -8.97 32.51 -7.62
C TRP A 53 -8.47 31.62 -6.46
N PHE A 54 -7.41 30.85 -6.71
CA PHE A 54 -6.69 30.06 -5.71
C PHE A 54 -5.21 29.94 -6.08
N ASN A 55 -4.36 29.65 -5.10
CA ASN A 55 -2.94 29.39 -5.30
C ASN A 55 -2.64 27.90 -5.34
N ILE A 56 -1.66 27.52 -6.17
CA ILE A 56 -0.96 26.24 -6.08
C ILE A 56 0.44 26.52 -5.54
N LEU A 57 0.81 25.90 -4.43
CA LEU A 57 2.12 26.01 -3.80
C LEU A 57 2.84 24.67 -3.99
N ASP A 58 3.83 24.58 -4.87
CA ASP A 58 4.58 23.35 -5.11
C ASP A 58 5.92 23.35 -4.37
N TYR A 59 5.99 22.62 -3.25
CA TYR A 59 7.24 22.42 -2.49
C TYR A 59 8.07 21.24 -3.02
N THR A 60 7.57 20.48 -4.00
CA THR A 60 8.33 19.41 -4.64
C THR A 60 9.22 19.92 -5.77
N GLY A 61 8.94 21.13 -6.27
CA GLY A 61 9.67 21.77 -7.36
C GLY A 61 9.61 21.04 -8.69
N THR A 62 8.67 20.08 -8.87
CA THR A 62 8.59 19.28 -10.10
C THR A 62 7.17 18.94 -10.53
N ALA A 63 6.15 19.10 -9.67
CA ALA A 63 4.81 18.64 -9.98
C ALA A 63 4.09 19.59 -10.94
N THR A 64 4.20 20.90 -10.73
CA THR A 64 3.60 21.90 -11.64
C THR A 64 4.25 21.89 -13.02
N GLU A 65 5.56 21.63 -13.10
CA GLU A 65 6.29 21.52 -14.38
C GLU A 65 5.96 20.21 -15.12
N LYS A 66 6.05 19.05 -14.43
CA LYS A 66 5.84 17.74 -15.06
C LYS A 66 4.41 17.47 -15.51
N PHE A 67 3.44 18.11 -14.87
CA PHE A 67 2.02 17.89 -15.13
C PHE A 67 1.31 19.13 -15.68
N ALA A 68 2.06 20.12 -16.16
CA ALA A 68 1.51 21.24 -16.93
C ALA A 68 0.83 20.72 -18.20
N ASP A 69 -0.43 21.12 -18.41
CA ASP A 69 -1.19 20.81 -19.61
C ASP A 69 -1.97 22.06 -20.06
N PRO A 70 -1.32 22.98 -20.79
CA PRO A 70 -1.94 24.24 -21.22
C PRO A 70 -3.18 24.05 -22.10
N ALA A 71 -3.30 22.93 -22.82
CA ALA A 71 -4.45 22.64 -23.66
C ALA A 71 -5.72 22.33 -22.84
N PHE A 72 -5.56 21.91 -21.59
CA PHE A 72 -6.67 21.58 -20.68
C PHE A 72 -6.84 22.59 -19.54
N ASP A 73 -5.76 23.08 -18.94
CA ASP A 73 -5.80 24.00 -17.79
C ASP A 73 -5.73 25.49 -18.18
N GLY A 74 -5.21 25.79 -19.38
CA GLY A 74 -4.74 27.14 -19.73
C GLY A 74 -3.42 27.50 -19.06
N ASP A 75 -2.93 28.70 -19.33
CA ASP A 75 -1.70 29.23 -18.71
C ASP A 75 -1.99 29.86 -17.34
N PRO A 76 -1.11 29.69 -16.33
CA PRO A 76 -1.29 30.34 -15.04
C PRO A 76 -1.13 31.87 -15.18
N ALA A 77 -1.89 32.62 -14.37
CA ALA A 77 -1.86 34.09 -14.42
C ALA A 77 -0.54 34.69 -13.87
N ALA A 78 0.16 33.97 -13.00
CA ALA A 78 1.46 34.35 -12.46
C ALA A 78 2.19 33.10 -11.96
N GLU A 79 3.50 33.02 -12.22
CA GLU A 79 4.36 31.98 -11.69
C GLU A 79 5.44 32.61 -10.80
N ILE A 80 5.53 32.15 -9.55
CA ILE A 80 6.47 32.68 -8.55
C ILE A 80 7.29 31.51 -8.03
N THR A 81 8.60 31.56 -8.28
CA THR A 81 9.55 30.56 -7.79
C THR A 81 10.38 31.18 -6.69
N THR A 82 10.35 30.58 -5.50
CA THR A 82 11.12 31.04 -4.34
C THR A 82 12.10 29.95 -3.90
N GLU A 83 13.39 30.27 -3.90
CA GLU A 83 14.43 29.42 -3.34
C GLU A 83 14.65 29.76 -1.86
N ILE A 84 14.66 28.73 -1.03
CA ILE A 84 14.79 28.83 0.44
C ILE A 84 16.02 28.03 0.86
N ASP A 85 16.86 28.59 1.73
CA ASP A 85 18.04 27.90 2.25
C ASP A 85 17.71 26.86 3.33
N ALA A 86 18.73 26.14 3.79
CA ALA A 86 18.61 25.13 4.84
C ALA A 86 18.15 25.68 6.21
N ASN A 87 18.18 26.99 6.42
CA ASN A 87 17.71 27.67 7.65
C ASN A 87 16.28 28.20 7.51
N GLY A 88 15.67 28.08 6.33
CA GLY A 88 14.33 28.58 6.05
C GLY A 88 14.30 30.05 5.61
N GLU A 89 15.45 30.66 5.30
CA GLU A 89 15.53 32.03 4.80
C GLU A 89 15.42 32.06 3.27
N VAL A 90 14.68 33.04 2.75
CA VAL A 90 14.49 33.22 1.30
C VAL A 90 15.78 33.76 0.68
N VAL A 91 16.35 32.98 -0.25
CA VAL A 91 17.62 33.30 -0.91
C VAL A 91 17.37 34.04 -2.23
N ALA A 92 16.33 33.65 -2.95
CA ALA A 92 15.94 34.27 -4.21
C ALA A 92 14.44 34.10 -4.47
N THR A 93 13.82 35.10 -5.07
CA THR A 93 12.45 35.04 -5.58
C THR A 93 12.48 35.52 -7.03
N ASN A 94 12.01 34.67 -7.95
CA ASN A 94 11.78 35.02 -9.34
C ASN A 94 10.27 35.10 -9.58
N GLU A 95 9.80 36.24 -10.08
CA GLU A 95 8.40 36.47 -10.42
C GLU A 95 8.30 36.61 -11.94
N GLU A 96 7.75 35.60 -12.61
CA GLU A 96 7.43 35.67 -14.03
C GLU A 96 5.95 36.03 -14.17
N GLN A 97 5.69 37.27 -14.58
CA GLN A 97 4.37 37.67 -15.05
C GLN A 97 4.18 37.15 -16.46
N ILE A 98 3.30 36.17 -16.61
CA ILE A 98 2.89 35.66 -17.92
C ILE A 98 1.88 36.68 -18.47
N GLU A 99 2.28 37.44 -19.49
CA GLU A 99 1.36 38.35 -20.19
C GLU A 99 0.24 37.53 -20.83
N THR A 100 -0.96 37.58 -20.25
CA THR A 100 -2.17 37.15 -20.94
C THR A 100 -2.31 37.96 -22.24
N PRO A 101 -2.60 37.36 -23.40
CA PRO A 101 -2.91 38.14 -24.58
C PRO A 101 -4.08 39.06 -24.24
N SER A 102 -3.87 40.37 -24.40
CA SER A 102 -4.93 41.36 -24.25
C SER A 102 -5.95 41.12 -25.36
N ASP A 103 -7.12 40.59 -24.99
CA ASP A 103 -8.30 40.65 -25.84
C ASP A 103 -8.76 42.12 -25.93
N ASP A 104 -8.27 42.79 -26.98
CA ASP A 104 -8.74 44.11 -27.40
C ASP A 104 -10.14 43.95 -28.03
N PHE A 105 -11.18 43.84 -27.21
CA PHE A 105 -12.56 43.99 -27.66
C PHE A 105 -12.96 45.47 -27.67
N GLY A 106 -12.40 46.21 -28.63
CA GLY A 106 -13.00 47.42 -29.16
C GLY A 106 -14.31 47.07 -29.89
N GLY A 107 -15.38 47.78 -29.54
CA GLY A 107 -16.75 47.37 -29.83
C GLY A 107 -17.15 47.18 -31.30
N ASP A 108 -18.07 46.23 -31.50
CA ASP A 108 -19.25 46.44 -32.34
C ASP A 108 -20.43 45.63 -31.78
N ALA A 109 -21.61 46.25 -31.79
CA ALA A 109 -22.84 45.70 -31.26
C ALA A 109 -23.40 44.63 -32.21
N GLY A 110 -23.00 43.38 -32.02
CA GLY A 110 -23.55 42.22 -32.71
C GLY A 110 -24.25 41.27 -31.74
N THR A 111 -25.57 41.31 -31.69
CA THR A 111 -26.42 40.31 -30.99
C THR A 111 -26.04 38.89 -31.41
N THR A 112 -25.43 38.14 -30.49
CA THR A 112 -25.13 36.72 -30.69
C THR A 112 -26.40 35.92 -30.42
N VAL A 113 -27.02 35.43 -31.49
CA VAL A 113 -28.18 34.52 -31.44
C VAL A 113 -27.68 33.15 -31.00
N LEU A 114 -28.21 32.63 -29.88
CA LEU A 114 -27.99 31.23 -29.49
C LEU A 114 -28.55 30.29 -30.59
N PRO A 115 -27.87 29.18 -30.90
CA PRO A 115 -28.41 28.17 -31.78
C PRO A 115 -29.70 27.58 -31.16
N PRO A 116 -30.70 27.21 -31.99
CA PRO A 116 -32.00 26.79 -31.50
C PRO A 116 -31.93 25.46 -30.75
N ASP A 117 -32.69 25.36 -29.65
CA ASP A 117 -32.89 24.14 -28.88
C ASP A 117 -33.47 23.03 -29.76
N GLU A 118 -32.74 21.93 -29.92
CA GLU A 118 -33.31 20.69 -30.48
C GLU A 118 -34.26 20.04 -29.46
N PRO A 119 -35.41 19.50 -29.89
CA PRO A 119 -36.46 19.06 -28.99
C PRO A 119 -36.16 17.68 -28.37
N GLU A 120 -36.30 17.62 -27.05
CA GLU A 120 -36.67 16.44 -26.25
C GLU A 120 -35.84 15.16 -26.44
N ALA A 121 -34.58 15.18 -25.99
CA ALA A 121 -33.99 13.95 -25.44
C ALA A 121 -34.46 13.80 -23.98
N LEU A 122 -35.53 13.02 -23.76
CA LEU A 122 -35.97 12.62 -22.42
C LEU A 122 -34.77 12.15 -21.56
N PRO A 123 -34.73 12.44 -20.25
CA PRO A 123 -33.62 12.07 -19.39
C PRO A 123 -33.38 10.56 -19.45
N ARG A 124 -32.21 10.16 -19.96
CA ARG A 124 -31.80 8.76 -20.02
C ARG A 124 -31.54 8.27 -18.59
N LYS A 125 -32.36 7.34 -18.10
CA LYS A 125 -32.04 6.57 -16.90
C LYS A 125 -30.90 5.61 -17.22
N LEU A 126 -29.72 5.87 -16.66
CA LEU A 126 -28.62 4.92 -16.63
C LEU A 126 -28.91 3.92 -15.51
N TYR A 127 -29.02 2.64 -15.86
CA TYR A 127 -28.91 1.56 -14.91
C TYR A 127 -27.42 1.23 -14.78
N VAL A 128 -26.85 1.44 -13.60
CA VAL A 128 -25.54 0.89 -13.24
C VAL A 128 -25.83 -0.50 -12.69
N ASP A 129 -25.69 -1.51 -13.54
CA ASP A 129 -25.81 -2.91 -13.14
C ASP A 129 -24.41 -3.43 -12.79
N GLY A 130 -24.22 -3.83 -11.53
CA GLY A 130 -22.98 -4.43 -11.03
C GLY A 130 -21.77 -3.49 -11.00
N GLY A 131 -21.71 -2.57 -10.05
CA GLY A 131 -20.45 -1.91 -9.71
C GLY A 131 -19.48 -2.93 -9.09
N GLU A 132 -18.29 -3.08 -9.67
CA GLU A 132 -17.19 -3.77 -8.99
C GLU A 132 -16.74 -2.90 -7.81
N VAL A 133 -16.86 -3.46 -6.61
CA VAL A 133 -16.40 -2.81 -5.39
C VAL A 133 -14.96 -3.24 -5.18
N GLU A 134 -14.02 -2.35 -5.48
CA GLU A 134 -12.61 -2.55 -5.15
C GLU A 134 -12.26 -1.74 -3.90
N VAL A 135 -11.54 -2.36 -2.98
CA VAL A 135 -11.03 -1.65 -1.80
C VAL A 135 -9.90 -0.72 -2.24
N VAL A 136 -10.21 0.57 -2.41
CA VAL A 136 -9.22 1.58 -2.85
C VAL A 136 -8.23 1.98 -1.74
N ALA A 137 -8.57 1.74 -0.48
CA ALA A 137 -7.69 1.97 0.68
C ALA A 137 -8.23 1.28 1.95
N HIS A 138 -7.36 0.57 2.67
CA HIS A 138 -7.62 0.09 4.02
C HIS A 138 -6.97 1.01 5.08
N LEU A 139 -7.81 1.60 5.93
CA LEU A 139 -7.43 2.53 6.98
C LEU A 139 -7.77 1.93 8.35
N VAL A 140 -6.81 1.96 9.27
CA VAL A 140 -6.97 1.53 10.66
C VAL A 140 -7.13 2.77 11.54
N TYR A 141 -8.15 2.75 12.39
CA TYR A 141 -8.39 3.78 13.39
C TYR A 141 -7.98 3.23 14.76
N ASP A 142 -6.89 3.75 15.33
CA ASP A 142 -6.48 3.42 16.69
C ASP A 142 -6.91 4.52 17.67
N LEU A 143 -7.36 4.10 18.86
CA LEU A 143 -7.70 4.99 19.96
C LEU A 143 -6.44 5.25 20.80
N ASP A 144 -6.22 6.51 21.18
CA ASP A 144 -5.16 6.81 22.15
C ASP A 144 -5.39 6.09 23.51
N SER A 145 -4.36 6.05 24.34
CA SER A 145 -4.38 5.41 25.67
C SER A 145 -5.48 5.92 26.61
N ASP A 146 -6.10 7.06 26.29
CA ASP A 146 -7.19 7.68 27.05
C ASP A 146 -8.57 7.53 26.36
N GLY A 147 -8.64 6.79 25.24
CA GLY A 147 -9.87 6.52 24.47
C GLY A 147 -10.48 7.74 23.77
N LYS A 148 -9.74 8.85 23.65
CA LYS A 148 -10.31 10.16 23.25
C LYS A 148 -10.02 10.57 21.82
N ARG A 149 -9.00 10.00 21.17
CA ARG A 149 -8.56 10.43 19.84
C ARG A 149 -8.38 9.24 18.92
N LEU A 150 -9.08 9.26 17.80
CA LEU A 150 -8.93 8.30 16.71
C LEU A 150 -7.78 8.77 15.81
N THR A 151 -6.73 7.97 15.70
CA THR A 151 -5.65 8.19 14.74
C THR A 151 -5.90 7.30 13.54
N CYS A 152 -6.14 7.91 12.38
CA CYS A 152 -6.29 7.21 11.11
C CYS A 152 -4.90 6.95 10.52
N ARG A 153 -4.54 5.69 10.31
CA ARG A 153 -3.28 5.27 9.68
C ARG A 153 -3.57 4.25 8.58
N LYS A 154 -2.72 4.20 7.56
CA LYS A 154 -2.76 3.09 6.60
C LYS A 154 -2.46 1.79 7.35
N LEU A 155 -3.17 0.71 7.02
CA LEU A 155 -2.95 -0.61 7.63
C LEU A 155 -1.48 -1.04 7.52
N THR A 156 -0.82 -0.70 6.42
CA THR A 156 0.61 -0.97 6.17
C THR A 156 1.52 -0.27 7.18
N ASP A 157 1.32 1.03 7.39
CA ASP A 157 2.15 1.86 8.29
C ASP A 157 1.92 1.47 9.75
N TRP A 158 0.66 1.21 10.09
CA TRP A 158 0.24 0.70 11.39
C TRP A 158 0.90 -0.65 11.71
N THR A 159 0.86 -1.57 10.76
CA THR A 159 1.45 -2.90 10.90
C THR A 159 2.96 -2.80 11.13
N GLY A 160 3.66 -1.99 10.32
CA GLY A 160 5.09 -1.77 10.47
C GLY A 160 5.48 -1.20 11.85
N GLU A 161 4.68 -0.29 12.40
CA GLU A 161 4.91 0.24 13.75
C GLU A 161 4.65 -0.80 14.85
N LYS A 162 3.58 -1.59 14.75
CA LYS A 162 3.29 -2.65 15.73
C LYS A 162 4.33 -3.75 15.71
N VAL A 163 4.79 -4.17 14.53
CA VAL A 163 5.89 -5.14 14.41
C VAL A 163 7.15 -4.60 15.09
N ARG A 164 7.54 -3.32 14.86
CA ARG A 164 8.68 -2.68 15.54
C ARG A 164 8.51 -2.54 17.06
N THR A 165 7.27 -2.45 17.53
CA THR A 165 6.95 -2.37 18.97
C THR A 165 7.12 -3.73 19.64
N LEU A 166 6.71 -4.82 18.97
CA LEU A 166 6.85 -6.19 19.47
C LEU A 166 8.30 -6.69 19.35
N PHE A 167 8.97 -6.35 18.25
CA PHE A 167 10.32 -6.80 17.93
C PHE A 167 11.21 -5.61 17.61
N PRO A 168 12.28 -5.35 18.39
CA PRO A 168 13.15 -4.19 18.16
C PRO A 168 13.98 -4.29 16.87
N THR A 169 14.32 -5.51 16.45
CA THR A 169 15.19 -5.76 15.29
C THR A 169 14.63 -6.86 14.39
N PRO A 170 14.95 -6.83 13.07
CA PRO A 170 14.56 -7.90 12.15
C PRO A 170 15.10 -9.27 12.59
N ALA A 171 16.30 -9.30 13.19
CA ALA A 171 16.93 -10.52 13.67
C ALA A 171 16.16 -11.14 14.85
N ALA A 172 15.67 -10.33 15.78
CA ALA A 172 14.84 -10.79 16.89
C ALA A 172 13.50 -11.35 16.37
N PHE A 173 12.86 -10.65 15.43
CA PHE A 173 11.63 -11.11 14.80
C PHE A 173 11.82 -12.46 14.09
N ARG A 174 12.89 -12.58 13.29
CA ARG A 174 13.27 -13.81 12.59
C ARG A 174 13.48 -14.99 13.52
N ALA A 175 14.23 -14.80 14.61
CA ALA A 175 14.51 -15.87 15.57
C ALA A 175 13.23 -16.44 16.19
N GLU A 176 12.21 -15.60 16.42
CA GLU A 176 10.92 -16.05 16.93
C GLU A 176 10.01 -16.60 15.83
N TRP A 177 10.02 -16.01 14.63
CA TRP A 177 9.22 -16.46 13.49
C TRP A 177 9.62 -17.85 12.98
N SER A 178 10.90 -18.20 13.04
CA SER A 178 11.39 -19.53 12.63
C SER A 178 10.88 -20.65 13.54
N ILE A 179 10.48 -20.34 14.78
CA ILE A 179 9.99 -21.32 15.74
C ILE A 179 8.48 -21.48 15.55
N GLN A 180 8.03 -22.69 15.16
CA GLN A 180 6.62 -22.97 14.84
C GLN A 180 5.64 -22.50 15.94
N ASP A 181 5.92 -22.82 17.21
CA ASP A 181 5.04 -22.50 18.34
C ASP A 181 4.95 -20.99 18.58
N LYS A 182 6.05 -20.26 18.39
CA LYS A 182 6.09 -18.80 18.54
C LYS A 182 5.47 -18.09 17.36
N ARG A 183 5.67 -18.60 16.14
CA ARG A 183 5.06 -18.06 14.92
C ARG A 183 3.54 -17.99 15.04
N GLY A 184 2.90 -19.07 15.50
CA GLY A 184 1.46 -19.07 15.77
C GLY A 184 1.06 -17.96 16.73
N ALA A 185 1.76 -17.85 17.87
CA ALA A 185 1.51 -16.80 18.85
C ALA A 185 1.70 -15.38 18.31
N ILE A 186 2.66 -15.17 17.39
CA ILE A 186 2.87 -13.88 16.71
C ILE A 186 1.68 -13.57 15.80
N ILE A 187 1.24 -14.53 14.99
CA ILE A 187 0.10 -14.37 14.08
C ILE A 187 -1.15 -14.03 14.89
N ASP A 188 -1.41 -14.76 15.98
CA ASP A 188 -2.54 -14.50 16.87
C ASP A 188 -2.44 -13.11 17.53
N ALA A 189 -1.26 -12.72 18.01
CA ALA A 189 -1.04 -11.40 18.61
C ALA A 189 -1.21 -10.24 17.62
N LEU A 190 -0.91 -10.45 16.35
CA LEU A 190 -1.18 -9.50 15.27
C LEU A 190 -2.68 -9.45 14.94
N ALA A 191 -3.35 -10.60 14.87
CA ALA A 191 -4.79 -10.70 14.64
C ALA A 191 -5.61 -10.01 15.75
N GLU A 192 -5.21 -10.16 17.03
CA GLU A 192 -5.81 -9.44 18.17
C GLU A 192 -5.69 -7.91 18.04
N ARG A 193 -4.71 -7.43 17.29
CA ARG A 193 -4.48 -6.00 16.99
C ARG A 193 -5.13 -5.56 15.67
N GLY A 194 -5.97 -6.41 15.09
CA GLY A 194 -6.70 -6.17 13.84
C GLY A 194 -5.83 -6.33 12.59
N ILE A 195 -4.68 -7.00 12.69
CA ILE A 195 -3.78 -7.25 11.56
C ILE A 195 -3.97 -8.69 11.10
N ASP A 196 -4.81 -8.89 10.09
CA ASP A 196 -4.93 -10.16 9.39
C ASP A 196 -3.90 -10.21 8.24
N LEU A 197 -3.06 -11.24 8.22
CA LEU A 197 -1.94 -11.31 7.27
C LEU A 197 -2.40 -11.51 5.83
N VAL A 198 -3.48 -12.26 5.61
CA VAL A 198 -4.01 -12.51 4.27
C VAL A 198 -4.62 -11.22 3.70
N ALA A 199 -5.43 -10.51 4.50
CA ALA A 199 -5.96 -9.21 4.15
C ALA A 199 -4.83 -8.20 3.88
N LEU A 200 -3.81 -8.17 4.74
CA LEU A 200 -2.65 -7.30 4.57
C LEU A 200 -1.90 -7.56 3.25
N GLN A 201 -1.72 -8.82 2.86
CA GLN A 201 -1.09 -9.18 1.58
C GLN A 201 -1.91 -8.71 0.38
N ILE A 202 -3.24 -8.88 0.43
CA ILE A 202 -4.16 -8.40 -0.61
C ILE A 202 -4.10 -6.88 -0.72
N ASP A 203 -4.19 -6.17 0.42
CA ASP A 203 -4.17 -4.72 0.48
C ASP A 203 -2.84 -4.10 0.03
N ALA A 204 -1.74 -4.80 0.28
CA ALA A 204 -0.42 -4.41 -0.19
C ALA A 204 -0.21 -4.70 -1.68
N GLY A 205 -1.17 -5.34 -2.37
CA GLY A 205 -1.06 -5.78 -3.76
C GLY A 205 -0.02 -6.90 -3.93
N ARG A 206 0.22 -7.68 -2.88
CA ARG A 206 1.35 -8.63 -2.74
C ARG A 206 0.91 -9.99 -2.17
N PRO A 207 -0.03 -10.71 -2.83
CA PRO A 207 -0.50 -12.01 -2.36
C PRO A 207 0.56 -13.11 -2.39
N ASP A 208 1.57 -12.99 -3.25
CA ASP A 208 2.59 -14.03 -3.47
C ASP A 208 3.82 -13.87 -2.54
N ASP A 209 4.00 -12.68 -1.97
CA ASP A 209 5.09 -12.38 -1.04
C ASP A 209 4.92 -13.17 0.26
N ASP A 210 6.02 -13.59 0.89
CA ASP A 210 5.91 -14.29 2.17
C ASP A 210 5.46 -13.32 3.29
N PRO A 211 4.53 -13.73 4.18
CA PRO A 211 4.08 -12.89 5.28
C PRO A 211 5.24 -12.36 6.16
N PHE A 212 6.29 -13.16 6.38
CA PHE A 212 7.48 -12.73 7.12
C PHE A 212 8.18 -11.56 6.42
N ASP A 213 8.41 -11.65 5.11
CA ASP A 213 9.08 -10.59 4.35
C ASP A 213 8.22 -9.36 4.26
N LEU A 214 6.91 -9.52 4.05
CA LEU A 214 5.98 -8.41 4.03
C LEU A 214 6.04 -7.64 5.35
N LEU A 215 5.98 -8.34 6.48
CA LEU A 215 6.13 -7.71 7.80
C LEU A 215 7.50 -7.06 7.98
N CYS A 216 8.58 -7.70 7.53
CA CYS A 216 9.93 -7.11 7.58
C CYS A 216 10.07 -5.87 6.69
N HIS A 217 9.45 -5.86 5.53
CA HIS A 217 9.42 -4.74 4.60
C HIS A 217 8.66 -3.56 5.20
N LEU A 218 7.48 -3.81 5.75
CA LEU A 218 6.67 -2.78 6.41
C LEU A 218 7.36 -2.20 7.67
N ALA A 219 8.08 -3.03 8.42
CA ALA A 219 8.73 -2.61 9.66
C ALA A 219 10.10 -1.96 9.46
N TRP A 220 10.93 -2.47 8.56
CA TRP A 220 12.34 -2.06 8.41
C TRP A 220 12.77 -1.79 6.96
N ASN A 221 11.83 -1.73 6.01
CA ASN A 221 12.13 -1.57 4.59
C ASN A 221 13.09 -2.65 4.04
N ALA A 222 12.97 -3.87 4.57
CA ALA A 222 13.73 -5.02 4.10
C ALA A 222 13.34 -5.41 2.66
N PRO A 223 14.22 -6.09 1.91
CA PRO A 223 13.88 -6.66 0.61
C PRO A 223 12.74 -7.66 0.73
N LEU A 224 11.81 -7.62 -0.21
CA LEU A 224 10.73 -8.59 -0.33
C LEU A 224 11.21 -9.82 -1.10
N THR A 225 10.69 -10.99 -0.74
CA THR A 225 10.93 -12.25 -1.45
C THR A 225 9.63 -13.03 -1.49
N THR A 226 9.32 -13.61 -2.65
CA THR A 226 8.13 -14.44 -2.78
C THR A 226 8.33 -15.79 -2.07
N ARG A 227 7.22 -16.43 -1.69
CA ARG A 227 7.25 -17.77 -1.07
C ARG A 227 7.94 -18.78 -1.98
N THR A 228 7.68 -18.70 -3.29
CA THR A 228 8.30 -19.54 -4.32
C THR A 228 9.80 -19.29 -4.44
N GLU A 229 10.23 -18.02 -4.50
CA GLU A 229 11.66 -17.68 -4.57
C GLU A 229 12.41 -18.16 -3.33
N ARG A 230 11.82 -18.04 -2.14
CA ARG A 230 12.43 -18.55 -0.91
C ARG A 230 12.61 -20.06 -0.97
N ALA A 231 11.58 -20.81 -1.36
CA ALA A 231 11.65 -22.26 -1.48
C ALA A 231 12.73 -22.70 -2.49
N GLN A 232 12.83 -22.01 -3.63
CA GLN A 232 13.87 -22.27 -4.63
C GLN A 232 15.27 -21.92 -4.12
N ARG A 233 15.43 -20.78 -3.43
CA ARG A 233 16.71 -20.37 -2.84
C ARG A 233 17.19 -21.39 -1.80
N LEU A 234 16.29 -21.94 -0.99
CA LEU A 234 16.63 -23.00 -0.04
C LEU A 234 17.17 -24.25 -0.76
N ARG A 235 16.46 -24.74 -1.79
CA ARG A 235 16.90 -25.90 -2.59
C ARG A 235 18.29 -25.68 -3.22
N ALA A 236 18.57 -24.47 -3.68
CA ALA A 236 19.85 -24.13 -4.29
C ALA A 236 21.00 -23.98 -3.26
N ARG A 237 20.69 -23.46 -2.06
CA ARG A 237 21.69 -23.17 -1.02
C ARG A 237 22.08 -24.41 -0.22
N ASP A 238 21.11 -25.27 0.10
CA ASP A 238 21.29 -26.38 1.03
C ASP A 238 20.76 -27.71 0.45
N PRO A 239 21.44 -28.25 -0.58
CA PRO A 239 21.08 -29.55 -1.14
C PRO A 239 21.36 -30.71 -0.16
N ASP A 240 22.28 -30.51 0.79
CA ASP A 240 22.72 -31.53 1.74
C ASP A 240 21.63 -31.82 2.79
N LEU A 241 20.83 -30.81 3.18
CA LEU A 241 19.67 -30.98 4.06
C LEU A 241 18.70 -32.05 3.53
N PHE A 242 18.47 -32.10 2.22
CA PHE A 242 17.57 -33.08 1.59
C PHE A 242 18.22 -34.47 1.44
N GLN A 243 19.55 -34.55 1.35
CA GLN A 243 20.27 -35.81 1.16
C GLN A 243 20.34 -36.67 2.43
N ARG A 244 20.20 -36.05 3.62
CA ARG A 244 20.22 -36.75 4.92
C ARG A 244 19.03 -37.67 5.17
N TYR A 245 17.94 -37.46 4.43
CA TYR A 245 16.69 -38.21 4.55
C TYR A 245 16.59 -39.30 3.49
N SER A 246 15.83 -40.36 3.79
CA SER A 246 15.50 -41.42 2.83
C SER A 246 14.72 -40.85 1.64
N ASP A 247 14.70 -41.57 0.51
CA ASP A 247 14.01 -41.07 -0.70
C ASP A 247 12.51 -40.81 -0.44
N GLU A 248 11.84 -41.65 0.34
CA GLU A 248 10.44 -41.47 0.73
C GLU A 248 10.24 -40.24 1.63
N ALA A 249 11.12 -40.02 2.60
CA ALA A 249 11.06 -38.85 3.49
C ALA A 249 11.40 -37.55 2.73
N ARG A 250 12.31 -37.59 1.76
CA ARG A 250 12.65 -36.45 0.89
C ARG A 250 11.44 -36.00 0.08
N VAL A 251 10.69 -36.94 -0.50
CA VAL A 251 9.46 -36.62 -1.25
C VAL A 251 8.43 -35.92 -0.34
N VAL A 252 8.30 -36.32 0.92
CA VAL A 252 7.42 -35.65 1.89
C VAL A 252 7.90 -34.23 2.20
N ILE A 253 9.20 -34.03 2.42
CA ILE A 253 9.78 -32.69 2.64
C ILE A 253 9.55 -31.79 1.42
N ASP A 254 9.75 -32.30 0.21
CA ASP A 254 9.52 -31.55 -1.02
C ASP A 254 8.04 -31.17 -1.18
N ALA A 255 7.12 -32.09 -0.87
CA ALA A 255 5.68 -31.81 -0.89
C ALA A 255 5.28 -30.74 0.15
N LEU A 256 5.88 -30.75 1.34
CA LEU A 256 5.70 -29.71 2.36
C LEU A 256 6.20 -28.35 1.86
N LEU A 257 7.37 -28.33 1.22
CA LEU A 257 7.98 -27.11 0.70
C LEU A 257 7.17 -26.51 -0.46
N GLU A 258 6.62 -27.35 -1.35
CA GLU A 258 5.73 -26.91 -2.43
C GLU A 258 4.42 -26.37 -1.90
N LYS A 259 3.87 -26.97 -0.84
CA LYS A 259 2.67 -26.44 -0.18
C LYS A 259 2.92 -25.12 0.51
N TYR A 260 4.07 -24.97 1.14
CA TYR A 260 4.51 -23.69 1.68
C TYR A 260 4.55 -22.62 0.56
N ALA A 261 5.17 -22.92 -0.57
CA ALA A 261 5.25 -21.99 -1.70
C ALA A 261 3.86 -21.57 -2.22
N ALA A 262 2.91 -22.52 -2.28
CA ALA A 262 1.57 -22.26 -2.81
C ALA A 262 0.64 -21.53 -1.81
N THR A 263 0.59 -21.97 -0.56
CA THR A 263 -0.47 -21.57 0.39
C THR A 263 0.06 -20.87 1.65
N GLY A 264 1.37 -20.87 1.88
CA GLY A 264 2.01 -20.08 2.93
C GLY A 264 2.51 -20.87 4.14
N PRO A 265 3.02 -20.17 5.18
CA PRO A 265 3.75 -20.75 6.31
C PRO A 265 2.91 -21.70 7.19
N ASP A 266 1.59 -21.54 7.21
CA ASP A 266 0.68 -22.39 8.00
C ASP A 266 0.70 -23.85 7.56
N GLN A 267 1.06 -24.11 6.30
CA GLN A 267 1.18 -25.46 5.75
C GLN A 267 2.38 -26.24 6.28
N LEU A 268 3.28 -25.59 7.03
CA LEU A 268 4.40 -26.27 7.72
C LEU A 268 4.07 -26.65 9.16
N SER A 269 2.86 -26.33 9.64
CA SER A 269 2.47 -26.55 11.03
C SER A 269 2.05 -28.01 11.30
N LEU A 270 2.90 -28.75 12.02
CA LEU A 270 2.60 -30.13 12.43
C LEU A 270 1.63 -30.18 13.62
N PRO A 271 0.70 -31.16 13.68
CA PRO A 271 0.53 -32.30 12.77
C PRO A 271 -0.44 -32.02 11.59
N GLN A 272 -0.99 -30.81 11.49
CA GLN A 272 -2.07 -30.51 10.55
C GLN A 272 -1.60 -30.54 9.09
N ALA A 273 -0.36 -30.12 8.83
CA ALA A 273 0.30 -30.22 7.53
C ALA A 273 0.23 -31.62 6.91
N LEU A 274 0.30 -32.67 7.74
CA LEU A 274 0.31 -34.07 7.28
C LEU A 274 -1.05 -34.57 6.82
N LYS A 275 -2.14 -33.85 7.15
CA LYS A 275 -3.51 -34.23 6.78
C LYS A 275 -3.95 -33.61 5.45
N VAL A 276 -3.10 -32.82 4.82
CA VAL A 276 -3.41 -32.08 3.60
C VAL A 276 -2.83 -32.81 2.39
N GLN A 277 -3.61 -32.94 1.31
CA GLN A 277 -3.11 -33.53 0.06
C GLN A 277 -2.03 -32.63 -0.58
N PRO A 278 -0.96 -33.19 -1.15
CA PRO A 278 -0.73 -34.62 -1.40
C PRO A 278 -0.04 -35.36 -0.25
N ILE A 279 0.26 -34.70 0.88
CA ILE A 279 1.02 -35.30 1.99
C ILE A 279 0.24 -36.43 2.67
N SER A 280 -1.09 -36.30 2.76
CA SER A 280 -1.96 -37.36 3.28
C SER A 280 -1.94 -38.65 2.45
N ASP A 281 -1.51 -38.60 1.19
CA ASP A 281 -1.47 -39.77 0.30
C ASP A 281 -0.28 -40.69 0.64
N PHE A 282 0.70 -40.20 1.41
CA PHE A 282 1.84 -40.98 1.92
C PHE A 282 1.49 -41.83 3.15
N GLY A 283 0.26 -41.73 3.65
CA GLY A 283 -0.24 -42.54 4.76
C GLY A 283 -0.73 -41.71 5.94
N ASN A 284 -0.94 -42.38 7.07
CA ASN A 284 -1.36 -41.69 8.29
C ASN A 284 -0.17 -40.92 8.92
N PRO A 285 -0.42 -39.92 9.78
CA PRO A 285 0.65 -39.14 10.41
C PRO A 285 1.72 -39.97 11.17
N SER A 286 1.36 -41.17 11.65
CA SER A 286 2.30 -42.05 12.35
C SER A 286 3.19 -42.84 11.39
N GLU A 287 2.64 -43.26 10.24
CA GLU A 287 3.38 -43.89 9.14
C GLU A 287 4.37 -42.92 8.52
N ILE A 288 3.92 -41.69 8.23
CA ILE A 288 4.78 -40.63 7.72
C ILE A 288 5.90 -40.34 8.72
N ALA A 289 5.58 -40.20 10.02
CA ALA A 289 6.58 -40.00 11.05
C ALA A 289 7.62 -41.13 11.12
N ARG A 290 7.25 -42.37 10.79
CA ARG A 290 8.18 -43.51 10.77
C ARG A 290 9.23 -43.37 9.66
N LEU A 291 8.92 -42.72 8.55
CA LEU A 291 9.87 -42.45 7.46
C LEU A 291 11.05 -41.60 7.92
N PHE A 292 10.83 -40.73 8.91
CA PHE A 292 11.84 -39.86 9.51
C PHE A 292 12.57 -40.49 10.71
N GLY A 293 12.23 -41.74 11.08
CA GLY A 293 12.74 -42.39 12.30
C GLY A 293 11.92 -42.11 13.56
N GLY A 294 10.75 -41.49 13.43
CA GLY A 294 9.77 -41.31 14.50
C GLY A 294 9.18 -39.88 14.58
N PRO A 295 8.18 -39.67 15.44
CA PRO A 295 7.48 -38.38 15.56
C PRO A 295 8.39 -37.23 15.99
N GLN A 296 9.38 -37.53 16.84
CA GLN A 296 10.35 -36.54 17.31
C GLN A 296 11.30 -36.11 16.19
N ALA A 297 11.90 -37.08 15.49
CA ALA A 297 12.80 -36.83 14.38
C ALA A 297 12.11 -36.09 13.21
N MET A 298 10.83 -36.39 12.94
CA MET A 298 10.04 -35.63 11.97
C MET A 298 9.82 -34.17 12.40
N ARG A 299 9.51 -33.92 13.68
CA ARG A 299 9.37 -32.55 14.19
C ARG A 299 10.69 -31.78 14.10
N GLU A 300 11.81 -32.43 14.38
CA GLU A 300 13.14 -31.86 14.21
C GLU A 300 13.45 -31.55 12.74
N ALA A 301 13.11 -32.46 11.83
CA ALA A 301 13.30 -32.25 10.39
C ALA A 301 12.51 -31.05 9.85
N VAL A 302 11.24 -30.91 10.25
CA VAL A 302 10.41 -29.76 9.85
C VAL A 302 10.88 -28.47 10.51
N ALA A 303 11.38 -28.52 11.75
CA ALA A 303 11.98 -27.37 12.40
C ALA A 303 13.26 -26.92 11.70
N GLU A 304 14.16 -27.85 11.36
CA GLU A 304 15.38 -27.59 10.58
C GLU A 304 15.05 -27.01 9.20
N LEU A 305 14.04 -27.54 8.51
CA LEU A 305 13.53 -27.01 7.25
C LEU A 305 13.05 -25.56 7.40
N THR A 306 12.26 -25.28 8.45
CA THR A 306 11.70 -23.95 8.71
C THR A 306 12.81 -22.94 9.06
N GLU A 307 13.77 -23.35 9.89
CA GLU A 307 14.93 -22.52 10.22
C GLU A 307 15.76 -22.24 8.96
N ALA A 308 16.00 -23.24 8.12
CA ALA A 308 16.72 -23.07 6.87
C ALA A 308 15.98 -22.14 5.89
N LEU A 309 14.65 -22.20 5.81
CA LEU A 309 13.82 -21.30 5.00
C LEU A 309 14.04 -19.83 5.39
N TYR A 310 14.13 -19.54 6.70
CA TYR A 310 14.25 -18.19 7.24
C TYR A 310 15.67 -17.79 7.65
N ALA A 311 16.69 -18.61 7.41
CA ALA A 311 18.09 -18.27 7.67
C ALA A 311 18.71 -17.29 6.63
N ALA A 312 18.00 -17.00 5.53
CA ALA A 312 18.48 -16.18 4.40
C ALA A 312 18.12 -14.69 4.48
#